data_AF-A0A429HNA6-F1
#
_entry.id   AF-A0A429HNA6-F1
#
_cell.length_a   1.000
_cell.length_b   1.000
_cell.length_c   1.000
_cell.angle_alpha   90.00
_cell.angle_beta   90.00
_cell.angle_gamma   90.00
#
_symmetry.space_group_name_H-M   'P 1'
#
loop_
_entity.id
_entity.type
_entity.pdbx_description
1 polymer ?
#
loop_
_entity_poly.entity_id
_entity_poly.type
_entity_poly.pdbx_seq_one_letter_code
_entity_poly.pdbx_strand_id
1 'polypeptide(L)'
;FTAPHVTEFVTVDVTRTMKLVEEIKRAPDTYGLQGLRVNPLLLIAKALLVAIKRHPEVNASWDEANQEIVQKHYVNLGIAAATPRGLIVPNIKDAHAKTLPQLAESLGELVATARDGKTSPAAMQGGTVTITNVGVFGVDTGTPILNPGESAILAVGSIKLQPWVHKGKVKPRQVTTLALSFDHRLV
;
A
#
# COMPACT_ATOMS: atom_id res chain seq x y z
N PHE A 1 -17.01 -14.91 -0.40
CA PHE A 1 -16.72 -13.58 -0.95
C PHE A 1 -16.69 -13.69 -2.46
N THR A 2 -17.53 -12.92 -3.15
CA THR A 2 -17.72 -12.95 -4.59
C THR A 2 -17.42 -11.56 -5.13
N ALA A 3 -16.21 -11.37 -5.64
CA ALA A 3 -15.81 -10.15 -6.35
C ALA A 3 -15.20 -10.58 -7.69
N PRO A 4 -15.72 -10.11 -8.83
CA PRO A 4 -15.07 -10.26 -10.12
C PRO A 4 -13.69 -9.59 -10.06
N HIS A 5 -12.64 -10.39 -9.94
CA HIS A 5 -11.27 -9.89 -9.81
C HIS A 5 -10.67 -9.61 -11.17
N VAL A 6 -10.13 -8.41 -11.31
CA VAL A 6 -9.17 -8.08 -12.36
C VAL A 6 -7.94 -7.47 -11.72
N THR A 7 -6.78 -7.76 -12.30
CA THR A 7 -5.50 -7.20 -11.87
C THR A 7 -4.89 -6.41 -13.02
N GLU A 8 -4.58 -5.16 -12.77
CA GLU A 8 -3.79 -4.33 -13.68
C GLU A 8 -2.35 -4.19 -13.19
N PHE A 9 -1.38 -4.26 -14.10
CA PHE A 9 0.04 -4.21 -13.80
C PHE A 9 0.69 -2.95 -14.36
N VAL A 10 1.44 -2.24 -13.53
CA VAL A 10 2.20 -1.07 -13.97
C VAL A 10 3.63 -1.15 -13.46
N THR A 11 4.58 -1.18 -14.39
CA THR A 11 6.02 -1.09 -14.07
C THR A 11 6.47 0.37 -14.06
N VAL A 12 7.06 0.79 -12.94
CA VAL A 12 7.38 2.19 -12.67
C VAL A 12 8.85 2.40 -12.28
N ASP A 13 9.46 3.47 -12.82
CA ASP A 13 10.76 3.97 -12.36
C ASP A 13 10.61 4.72 -11.02
N VAL A 14 11.08 4.09 -9.95
CA VAL A 14 11.06 4.63 -8.58
C VAL A 14 12.41 5.21 -8.15
N THR A 15 13.33 5.48 -9.06
CA THR A 15 14.67 6.01 -8.74
C THR A 15 14.61 7.30 -7.92
N ARG A 16 13.69 8.22 -8.25
CA ARG A 16 13.53 9.47 -7.48
C ARG A 16 12.94 9.22 -6.09
N THR A 17 12.02 8.27 -5.97
CA THR A 17 11.45 7.83 -4.69
C THR A 17 12.54 7.25 -3.79
N MET A 18 13.41 6.39 -4.33
CA MET A 18 14.53 5.82 -3.59
C MET A 18 15.53 6.89 -3.13
N LYS A 19 15.83 7.87 -3.99
CA LYS A 19 16.67 9.02 -3.60
C LYS A 19 16.04 9.83 -2.47
N LEU A 20 14.74 10.08 -2.52
CA LEU A 20 14.01 10.79 -1.48
C LEU A 20 14.04 10.01 -0.14
N VAL A 21 13.87 8.69 -0.17
CA VAL A 21 14.01 7.86 1.04
C VAL A 21 15.38 8.03 1.68
N GLU A 22 16.45 7.98 0.88
CA GLU A 22 17.82 8.15 1.38
C GLU A 22 18.10 9.58 1.86
N GLU A 23 17.54 10.59 1.20
CA GLU A 23 17.62 11.99 1.63
C GLU A 23 16.96 12.20 2.99
N ILE A 24 15.72 11.71 3.15
CA ILE A 24 14.99 11.80 4.42
C ILE A 24 15.75 11.11 5.54
N LYS A 25 16.32 9.92 5.30
CA LYS A 25 17.12 9.20 6.32
C LYS A 25 18.36 9.97 6.76
N ARG A 26 18.95 10.80 5.89
CA ARG A 26 20.14 11.61 6.22
C ARG A 26 19.80 12.88 6.99
N ALA A 27 18.61 13.42 6.77
CA ALA A 27 18.15 14.66 7.40
C ALA A 27 16.69 14.53 7.92
N PRO A 28 16.41 13.58 8.82
CA PRO A 28 15.05 13.28 9.27
C PRO A 28 14.36 14.47 9.95
N ASP A 29 15.10 15.31 10.69
CA ASP A 29 14.58 16.53 11.33
C ASP A 29 13.98 17.51 10.32
N THR A 30 14.62 17.69 9.16
CA THR A 30 14.14 18.58 8.08
C THR A 30 12.76 18.19 7.56
N TYR A 31 12.43 16.90 7.64
CA TYR A 31 11.17 16.34 7.17
C TYR A 31 10.17 16.05 8.30
N GLY A 32 10.50 16.39 9.56
CA GLY A 32 9.69 16.05 10.73
C GLY A 32 9.56 14.55 10.94
N LEU A 33 10.58 13.77 10.55
CA LEU A 33 10.59 12.30 10.59
C LEU A 33 11.63 11.75 11.58
N GLN A 34 12.04 12.55 12.57
CA GLN A 34 13.01 12.16 13.58
C GLN A 34 12.53 10.97 14.39
N GLY A 35 13.38 9.93 14.49
CA GLY A 35 13.04 8.67 15.17
C GLY A 35 12.02 7.79 14.42
N LEU A 36 11.51 8.22 13.27
CA LEU A 36 10.51 7.48 12.50
C LEU A 36 11.15 6.64 11.40
N ARG A 37 10.59 5.45 11.16
CA ARG A 37 11.11 4.54 10.13
C ARG A 37 10.63 4.98 8.75
N VAL A 38 11.57 5.30 7.87
CA VAL A 38 11.29 5.72 6.49
C VAL A 38 11.78 4.66 5.50
N ASN A 39 10.87 4.19 4.66
CA ASN A 39 11.12 3.20 3.63
C ASN A 39 10.24 3.47 2.39
N PRO A 40 10.45 2.76 1.26
CA PRO A 40 9.64 2.97 0.06
C PRO A 40 8.14 2.72 0.28
N LEU A 41 7.77 1.78 1.16
CA LEU A 41 6.37 1.47 1.47
C LEU A 41 5.64 2.69 2.06
N LEU A 42 6.27 3.49 2.92
CA LEU A 42 5.68 4.73 3.45
C LEU A 42 5.29 5.70 2.32
N LEU A 43 6.18 5.89 1.34
CA LEU A 43 5.93 6.79 0.21
C LEU A 43 4.88 6.24 -0.75
N ILE A 44 4.89 4.93 -0.99
CA ILE A 44 3.87 4.24 -1.79
C ILE A 44 2.50 4.33 -1.11
N ALA A 45 2.42 4.10 0.20
CA ALA A 45 1.21 4.27 0.98
C ALA A 45 0.67 5.70 0.87
N LYS A 46 1.53 6.71 1.03
CA LYS A 46 1.10 8.11 0.86
C LYS A 46 0.63 8.39 -0.57
N ALA A 47 1.32 7.88 -1.58
CA ALA A 47 0.93 8.05 -2.98
C ALA A 47 -0.43 7.40 -3.28
N LEU A 48 -0.68 6.18 -2.77
CA LEU A 48 -1.96 5.50 -2.91
C LEU A 48 -3.09 6.31 -2.26
N LEU A 49 -2.89 6.83 -1.05
CA LEU A 49 -3.89 7.66 -0.36
C LEU A 49 -4.19 8.96 -1.13
N VAL A 50 -3.19 9.57 -1.76
CA VAL A 50 -3.38 10.73 -2.64
C VAL A 50 -4.15 10.34 -3.90
N ALA A 51 -3.87 9.17 -4.48
CA ALA A 51 -4.61 8.67 -5.65
C ALA A 51 -6.07 8.38 -5.32
N ILE A 52 -6.36 7.71 -4.20
CA ILE A 52 -7.73 7.43 -3.72
C ILE A 52 -8.51 8.73 -3.50
N LYS A 53 -7.87 9.79 -2.99
CA LYS A 53 -8.55 11.09 -2.86
C LYS A 53 -9.01 11.67 -4.21
N ARG A 54 -8.32 11.34 -5.30
CA ARG A 54 -8.67 11.77 -6.67
C ARG A 54 -9.63 10.81 -7.37
N HIS A 55 -9.65 9.56 -6.93
CA HIS A 55 -10.42 8.45 -7.49
C HIS A 55 -11.16 7.71 -6.35
N PRO A 56 -12.15 8.36 -5.72
CA PRO A 56 -12.80 7.82 -4.52
C PRO A 56 -13.63 6.55 -4.79
N GLU A 57 -13.95 6.23 -6.05
CA GLU A 57 -14.54 4.96 -6.50
C GLU A 57 -13.71 3.74 -6.09
N VAL A 58 -12.38 3.89 -6.01
CA VAL A 58 -11.45 2.84 -5.56
C VAL A 58 -11.60 2.53 -4.06
N ASN A 59 -12.34 3.34 -3.31
CA ASN A 59 -12.61 3.18 -1.88
C ASN A 59 -14.11 2.98 -1.61
N ALA A 60 -14.71 2.04 -2.34
CA ALA A 60 -16.11 1.66 -2.21
C ALA A 60 -16.26 0.19 -1.81
N SER A 61 -17.49 -0.28 -1.63
CA SER A 61 -17.78 -1.70 -1.50
C SER A 61 -19.14 -2.01 -2.13
N TRP A 62 -19.27 -3.20 -2.70
CA TRP A 62 -20.54 -3.69 -3.19
C TRP A 62 -21.38 -4.24 -2.03
N ASP A 63 -22.55 -3.64 -1.80
CA ASP A 63 -23.57 -4.18 -0.91
C ASP A 63 -24.44 -5.16 -1.69
N GLU A 64 -24.16 -6.45 -1.50
CA GLU A 64 -24.87 -7.52 -2.20
C GLU A 64 -26.35 -7.61 -1.80
N ALA A 65 -26.72 -7.23 -0.57
CA ALA A 65 -28.10 -7.34 -0.11
C ALA A 65 -28.99 -6.26 -0.73
N ASN A 66 -28.45 -5.04 -0.86
CA ASN A 66 -29.18 -3.90 -1.40
C ASN A 66 -28.88 -3.64 -2.90
N GLN A 67 -27.90 -4.33 -3.48
CA GLN A 67 -27.42 -4.14 -4.86
C GLN A 67 -26.93 -2.69 -5.11
N GLU A 68 -26.20 -2.14 -4.14
CA GLU A 68 -25.73 -0.76 -4.16
C GLU A 68 -24.21 -0.64 -4.01
N ILE A 69 -23.66 0.47 -4.52
CA ILE A 69 -22.27 0.84 -4.30
C ILE A 69 -22.20 1.74 -3.06
N VAL A 70 -21.53 1.27 -2.01
CA VAL A 70 -21.29 2.05 -0.79
C VAL A 70 -19.92 2.71 -0.88
N GLN A 71 -19.91 4.00 -1.22
CA GLN A 71 -18.69 4.80 -1.23
C GLN A 71 -18.31 5.24 0.19
N LYS A 72 -17.06 5.02 0.58
CA LYS A 72 -16.57 5.37 1.93
C LYS A 72 -15.80 6.68 1.88
N HIS A 73 -16.11 7.62 2.77
CA HIS A 73 -15.39 8.89 2.89
C HIS A 73 -14.13 8.78 3.78
N TYR A 74 -14.03 7.72 4.57
CA TYR A 74 -12.83 7.37 5.31
C TYR A 74 -12.02 6.29 4.58
N VAL A 75 -10.71 6.27 4.79
CA VAL A 75 -9.81 5.23 4.26
C VAL A 75 -9.10 4.55 5.42
N ASN A 76 -9.37 3.25 5.60
CA ASN A 76 -8.63 2.41 6.53
C ASN A 76 -7.65 1.56 5.74
N LEU A 77 -6.38 1.94 5.78
CA LEU A 77 -5.33 1.35 4.95
C LEU A 77 -4.80 0.07 5.60
N GLY A 78 -5.16 -1.08 5.04
CA GLY A 78 -4.61 -2.38 5.38
C GLY A 78 -3.16 -2.53 4.92
N ILE A 79 -2.33 -3.15 5.76
CA ILE A 79 -0.94 -3.49 5.41
C ILE A 79 -0.74 -4.97 5.70
N ALA A 80 -0.51 -5.74 4.64
CA ALA A 80 -0.26 -7.17 4.76
C ALA A 80 1.10 -7.39 5.44
N ALA A 81 1.08 -8.07 6.59
CA ALA A 81 2.24 -8.35 7.41
C ALA A 81 2.42 -9.86 7.56
N ALA A 82 3.55 -10.38 7.10
CA ALA A 82 3.93 -11.77 7.35
C ALA A 82 4.42 -11.92 8.79
N THR A 83 3.80 -12.82 9.54
CA THR A 83 4.17 -13.14 10.92
C THR A 83 4.48 -14.64 11.05
N PRO A 84 5.11 -15.09 12.14
CA PRO A 84 5.30 -16.53 12.39
C PRO A 84 3.99 -17.33 12.45
N ARG A 85 2.85 -16.67 12.69
CA ARG A 85 1.51 -17.30 12.73
C ARG A 85 0.79 -17.26 11.38
N GLY A 86 1.43 -16.75 10.33
CA GLY A 86 0.85 -16.55 9.01
C GLY A 86 0.71 -15.08 8.64
N LEU A 87 0.05 -14.85 7.50
CA LEU A 87 -0.24 -13.52 6.99
C LEU A 87 -1.43 -12.91 7.75
N ILE A 88 -1.27 -11.69 8.23
CA ILE A 88 -2.36 -10.89 8.79
C ILE A 88 -2.41 -9.53 8.11
N VAL A 89 -3.56 -8.86 8.16
CA VAL A 89 -3.77 -7.53 7.55
C VAL A 89 -4.39 -6.57 8.56
N PRO A 90 -3.62 -6.07 9.55
CA PRO A 90 -4.04 -4.92 10.34
C PRO A 90 -4.16 -3.69 9.44
N ASN A 91 -4.96 -2.71 9.88
CA ASN A 91 -5.17 -1.48 9.14
C ASN A 91 -4.98 -0.22 9.97
N ILE A 92 -4.52 0.83 9.30
CA ILE A 92 -4.36 2.18 9.85
C ILE A 92 -5.67 2.92 9.63
N LYS A 93 -6.35 3.28 10.73
CA LYS A 93 -7.60 4.03 10.67
C LYS A 93 -7.39 5.44 10.17
N ASP A 94 -8.33 5.91 9.34
CA ASP A 94 -8.36 7.26 8.79
C ASP A 94 -7.04 7.69 8.13
N ALA A 95 -6.38 6.75 7.46
CA ALA A 95 -5.04 6.94 6.90
C ALA A 95 -4.96 8.13 5.93
N HIS A 96 -6.03 8.38 5.16
CA HIS A 96 -6.16 9.53 4.26
C HIS A 96 -6.01 10.90 4.95
N ALA A 97 -6.36 11.00 6.23
CA ALA A 97 -6.26 12.24 7.02
C ALA A 97 -4.87 12.44 7.64
N LYS A 98 -4.00 11.41 7.65
CA LYS A 98 -2.69 11.47 8.28
C LYS A 98 -1.67 12.23 7.43
N THR A 99 -0.88 13.07 8.10
CA THR A 99 0.37 13.62 7.56
C THR A 99 1.40 12.51 7.34
N LEU A 100 2.49 12.80 6.61
CA LEU A 100 3.52 11.79 6.36
C LEU A 100 4.18 11.27 7.66
N PRO A 101 4.54 12.12 8.65
CA PRO A 101 5.05 11.63 9.94
C PRO A 101 4.05 10.78 10.72
N GLN A 102 2.78 11.20 10.82
CA GLN A 102 1.74 10.43 11.49
C GLN A 102 1.51 9.07 10.81
N LEU A 103 1.60 9.01 9.48
CA LEU A 103 1.50 7.76 8.74
C LEU A 103 2.71 6.85 9.00
N ALA A 104 3.92 7.42 9.10
CA ALA A 104 5.14 6.69 9.41
C ALA A 104 5.12 6.09 10.82
N GLU A 105 4.65 6.86 11.81
CA GLU A 105 4.41 6.39 13.17
C GLU A 105 3.41 5.22 13.19
N SER A 106 2.22 5.42 12.62
CA SER A 106 1.19 4.37 12.57
C SER A 106 1.65 3.10 11.83
N LEU A 107 2.45 3.24 10.76
CA LEU A 107 3.06 2.08 10.08
C LEU A 107 4.06 1.36 10.98
N GLY A 108 4.90 2.10 11.72
CA GLY A 108 5.87 1.55 12.66
C GLY A 108 5.19 0.75 13.77
N GLU A 109 4.18 1.32 14.40
CA GLU A 109 3.38 0.70 15.47
C GLU A 109 2.66 -0.56 14.97
N LEU A 110 2.03 -0.49 13.80
CA LEU A 110 1.34 -1.61 13.18
C LEU A 110 2.30 -2.78 12.91
N VAL A 111 3.48 -2.51 12.33
CA VAL A 111 4.49 -3.54 12.05
C VAL A 111 5.05 -4.14 13.33
N ALA A 112 5.34 -3.32 14.35
CA ALA A 112 5.84 -3.80 15.64
C ALA A 112 4.79 -4.71 16.32
N THR A 113 3.54 -4.27 16.37
CA THR A 113 2.43 -5.01 16.97
C THR A 113 2.15 -6.33 16.23
N ALA A 114 2.22 -6.33 14.90
CA ALA A 114 2.08 -7.54 14.08
C ALA A 114 3.22 -8.52 14.35
N ARG A 115 4.46 -8.05 14.38
CA ARG A 115 5.65 -8.88 14.64
C ARG A 115 5.61 -9.50 16.04
N ASP A 116 5.14 -8.75 17.03
CA ASP A 116 4.98 -9.22 18.42
C ASP A 116 3.81 -10.20 18.59
N GLY A 117 2.99 -10.41 17.56
CA GLY A 117 1.80 -11.27 17.62
C GLY A 117 0.69 -10.71 18.50
N LYS A 118 0.69 -9.38 18.74
CA LYS A 118 -0.24 -8.67 19.62
C LYS A 118 -1.34 -7.91 18.86
N THR A 119 -1.50 -8.18 17.56
CA THR A 119 -2.53 -7.55 16.75
C THR A 119 -3.91 -7.98 17.22
N SER A 120 -4.72 -7.01 17.66
CA SER A 120 -6.09 -7.26 18.12
C SER A 120 -7.03 -7.53 16.94
N PRO A 121 -8.14 -8.28 17.14
CA PRO A 121 -9.16 -8.44 16.11
C PRO A 121 -9.71 -7.11 15.57
N ALA A 122 -9.90 -6.12 16.46
CA ALA A 122 -10.38 -4.79 16.07
C ALA A 122 -9.42 -4.07 15.09
N ALA A 123 -8.10 -4.28 15.24
CA ALA A 123 -7.12 -3.71 14.34
C ALA A 123 -7.13 -4.34 12.93
N MET A 124 -7.71 -5.54 12.77
CA MET A 124 -7.83 -6.24 11.49
C MET A 124 -9.17 -6.01 10.79
N GLN A 125 -10.15 -5.44 11.49
CA GLN A 125 -11.50 -5.23 10.95
C GLN A 125 -11.63 -3.89 10.23
N GLY A 126 -12.57 -3.82 9.27
CA GLY A 126 -12.95 -2.57 8.62
C GLY A 126 -11.87 -1.95 7.74
N GLY A 127 -10.98 -2.76 7.16
CA GLY A 127 -10.11 -2.32 6.07
C GLY A 127 -10.95 -1.89 4.87
N THR A 128 -10.45 -0.93 4.11
CA THR A 128 -11.13 -0.43 2.89
C THR A 128 -10.28 -0.62 1.64
N VAL A 129 -8.97 -0.62 1.79
CA VAL A 129 -7.97 -0.87 0.76
C VAL A 129 -6.74 -1.46 1.42
N THR A 130 -6.04 -2.35 0.73
CA THR A 130 -4.83 -2.99 1.27
C THR A 130 -3.60 -2.75 0.41
N ILE A 131 -2.43 -2.64 1.04
CA ILE A 131 -1.14 -2.84 0.38
C ILE A 131 -0.55 -4.17 0.85
N THR A 132 -0.10 -4.99 -0.11
CA THR A 132 0.70 -6.19 0.14
C THR A 132 2.08 -6.03 -0.47
N ASN A 133 3.12 -5.99 0.36
CA ASN A 133 4.50 -5.81 -0.11
C ASN A 133 5.19 -7.17 -0.23
N VAL A 134 5.07 -7.78 -1.40
CA VAL A 134 5.73 -9.07 -1.71
C VAL A 134 7.20 -8.89 -2.13
N GLY A 135 7.58 -7.66 -2.48
CA GLY A 135 8.94 -7.33 -2.91
C GLY A 135 10.02 -7.59 -1.86
N VAL A 136 9.67 -7.59 -0.57
CA VAL A 136 10.60 -7.96 0.51
C VAL A 136 11.03 -9.43 0.47
N PHE A 137 10.28 -10.28 -0.25
CA PHE A 137 10.61 -11.68 -0.49
C PHE A 137 11.27 -11.91 -1.87
N GLY A 138 11.64 -10.84 -2.58
CA GLY A 138 12.29 -10.92 -3.90
C GLY A 138 11.34 -11.17 -5.07
N VAL A 139 10.03 -11.26 -4.81
CA VAL A 139 8.97 -11.48 -5.80
C VAL A 139 8.81 -10.26 -6.70
N ASP A 140 8.69 -10.46 -8.01
CA ASP A 140 8.59 -9.37 -8.99
C ASP A 140 7.22 -8.68 -8.97
N THR A 141 6.14 -9.45 -8.88
CA THR A 141 4.75 -9.00 -8.65
C THR A 141 3.85 -10.24 -8.52
N GLY A 142 2.53 -10.06 -8.46
CA GLY A 142 1.53 -11.13 -8.56
C GLY A 142 0.12 -10.55 -8.73
N THR A 143 -0.88 -11.42 -8.80
CA THR A 143 -2.30 -11.05 -8.78
C THR A 143 -2.82 -11.12 -7.33
N PRO A 144 -2.75 -10.03 -6.53
CA PRO A 144 -3.21 -10.09 -5.15
C PRO A 144 -4.72 -10.37 -5.09
N ILE A 145 -5.15 -11.09 -4.05
CA ILE A 145 -6.57 -11.40 -3.82
C ILE A 145 -7.13 -10.35 -2.86
N LEU A 146 -8.29 -9.79 -3.18
CA LEU A 146 -8.99 -8.81 -2.34
C LEU A 146 -9.36 -9.42 -1.00
N ASN A 147 -9.20 -8.63 0.06
CA ASN A 147 -9.82 -8.97 1.33
C ASN A 147 -11.34 -8.77 1.24
N PRO A 148 -12.14 -9.59 1.92
CA PRO A 148 -13.58 -9.42 1.93
C PRO A 148 -13.99 -8.00 2.37
N GLY A 149 -14.82 -7.34 1.55
CA GLY A 149 -15.34 -5.98 1.82
C GLY A 149 -14.43 -4.82 1.38
N GLU A 150 -13.26 -5.12 0.80
CA GLU A 150 -12.38 -4.14 0.15
C GLU A 150 -12.59 -4.13 -1.36
N SER A 151 -12.50 -2.95 -1.96
CA SER A 151 -12.61 -2.73 -3.41
C SER A 151 -11.30 -2.92 -4.15
N ALA A 152 -10.16 -2.75 -3.46
CA ALA A 152 -8.84 -2.77 -4.08
C ALA A 152 -7.73 -3.28 -3.15
N ILE A 153 -6.75 -3.96 -3.74
CA ILE A 153 -5.50 -4.36 -3.09
C ILE A 153 -4.32 -4.10 -4.02
N LEU A 154 -3.33 -3.35 -3.52
CA LEU A 154 -2.11 -3.01 -4.25
C LEU A 154 -0.97 -3.94 -3.82
N ALA A 155 -0.51 -4.80 -4.71
CA ALA A 155 0.75 -5.51 -4.55
C ALA A 155 1.93 -4.64 -4.99
N VAL A 156 2.97 -4.61 -4.15
CA VAL A 156 4.25 -3.97 -4.44
C VAL A 156 5.30 -5.05 -4.66
N GLY A 157 5.83 -5.08 -5.88
CA GLY A 157 6.91 -5.95 -6.29
C GLY A 157 8.28 -5.53 -5.74
N SER A 158 9.28 -6.36 -5.97
CA SER A 158 10.67 -6.05 -5.62
C SER A 158 11.16 -4.82 -6.37
N ILE A 159 11.92 -3.96 -5.67
CA ILE A 159 12.59 -2.80 -6.28
C ILE A 159 13.98 -3.27 -6.70
N LYS A 160 14.26 -3.26 -8.00
CA LYS A 160 15.51 -3.77 -8.58
C LYS A 160 16.11 -2.75 -9.55
N LEU A 161 17.45 -2.78 -9.68
CA LEU A 161 18.14 -2.00 -10.71
C LEU A 161 17.94 -2.66 -12.07
N GLN A 162 17.38 -1.95 -13.05
CA GLN A 162 17.06 -2.45 -14.38
C GLN A 162 17.50 -1.46 -15.48
N PRO A 163 17.81 -1.94 -16.70
CA PRO A 163 17.98 -1.07 -17.86
C PRO A 163 16.65 -0.44 -18.24
N TRP A 164 16.59 0.89 -18.35
CA TRP A 164 15.36 1.63 -18.63
C TRP A 164 15.60 2.79 -19.58
N VAL A 165 14.69 3.02 -20.53
CA VAL A 165 14.77 4.18 -21.42
C VAL A 165 14.37 5.43 -20.64
N HIS A 166 15.34 6.29 -20.37
CA HIS A 166 15.14 7.54 -19.66
C HIS A 166 15.70 8.71 -20.47
N LYS A 167 14.80 9.58 -20.93
CA LYS A 167 15.14 10.73 -21.82
C LYS A 167 15.89 10.27 -23.07
N GLY A 168 15.35 9.26 -23.76
CA GLY A 168 15.88 8.75 -25.02
C GLY A 168 17.16 7.91 -24.92
N LYS A 169 17.65 7.60 -23.72
CA LYS A 169 18.85 6.76 -23.51
C LYS A 169 18.57 5.64 -22.50
N VAL A 170 19.11 4.45 -22.74
CA VAL A 170 19.06 3.36 -21.77
C VAL A 170 19.99 3.71 -20.59
N LYS A 171 19.44 3.72 -19.38
CA LYS A 171 20.17 3.98 -18.14
C LYS A 171 19.76 2.98 -17.05
N PRO A 172 20.65 2.63 -16.11
CA PRO A 172 20.26 1.87 -14.92
C PRO A 172 19.30 2.70 -14.04
N ARG A 173 18.14 2.15 -13.72
CA ARG A 173 17.08 2.77 -12.90
C ARG A 173 16.55 1.79 -11.86
N GLN A 174 16.14 2.30 -10.70
CA GLN A 174 15.41 1.51 -9.71
C GLN A 174 13.96 1.38 -10.19
N VAL A 175 13.52 0.16 -10.45
CA VAL A 175 12.22 -0.15 -11.06
C VAL A 175 11.49 -1.15 -10.18
N THR A 176 10.17 -1.04 -10.13
CA THR A 176 9.28 -2.01 -9.49
C THR A 176 8.01 -2.15 -10.30
N THR A 177 7.37 -3.32 -10.21
CA THR A 177 6.04 -3.55 -10.77
C THR A 177 5.02 -3.48 -9.65
N LEU A 178 4.04 -2.61 -9.84
CA LEU A 178 2.84 -2.53 -9.03
C LEU A 178 1.76 -3.39 -9.68
N ALA A 179 0.97 -4.09 -8.89
CA ALA A 179 -0.23 -4.77 -9.38
C ALA A 179 -1.42 -4.38 -8.51
N LEU A 180 -2.44 -3.80 -9.12
CA LEU A 180 -3.66 -3.42 -8.43
C LEU A 180 -4.74 -4.43 -8.83
N SER A 181 -5.16 -5.27 -7.88
CA SER A 181 -6.39 -6.03 -8.04
C SER A 181 -7.55 -5.23 -7.50
N PHE A 182 -8.68 -5.29 -8.19
CA PHE A 182 -9.89 -4.57 -7.83
C PHE A 182 -11.14 -5.36 -8.22
N ASP A 183 -12.25 -5.00 -7.58
CA ASP A 183 -13.58 -5.52 -7.93
C ASP A 183 -14.07 -4.77 -9.18
N HIS A 184 -14.16 -5.48 -10.31
CA HIS A 184 -14.51 -4.90 -11.61
C HIS A 184 -15.98 -4.43 -11.70
N ARG A 185 -16.79 -4.67 -10.65
CA ARG A 185 -18.12 -4.03 -10.54
C ARG A 185 -18.01 -2.56 -10.15
N LEU A 186 -16.91 -2.16 -9.51
CA LEU A 186 -16.74 -0.85 -8.88
C LEU A 186 -15.79 0.07 -9.64
N VAL A 187 -14.76 -0.51 -10.27
CA VAL A 187 -13.65 0.19 -10.95
C VAL A 187 -13.62 -0.17 -12.43
#